data_AF-A0A0B4IB59-F1
#
_entry.id   AF-A0A0B4IB59-F1
#
_cell.length_a   1.000
_cell.length_b   1.000
_cell.length_c   1.000
_cell.angle_alpha   90.00
_cell.angle_beta   90.00
_cell.angle_gamma   90.00
#
_symmetry.space_group_name_H-M   'P 1'
#
loop_
_entity.id
_entity.type
_entity.pdbx_description
1 polymer ?
#
loop_
_entity_poly.entity_id
_entity_poly.type
_entity_poly.pdbx_seq_one_letter_code
_entity_poly.pdbx_strand_id
1 'polypeptide(L)'
;MSNVSVGSANAAFVTPATGVLDVYNRRNNMHDASREFYKLLDDLQSPAVRDRLKRAKIGIAQTIEAFEKGYETDYVVIQLAMSMSPLSFRAVLSGTVAWQAAKTTSHDWYSAAGPGVYAVGIGVNGRGGSFLSAQEIRRLAEGIDRYSAGYDALQTAAGQRTSSQRQDVRYLRSVDSAISNCVASAKGGRSIDKLSEQQRVLLFAERLRERAQAIESVDPTGQVIQIQSPLYVGCSEKLEQRTRDYVAPVNLGNINKLLALTLNVLKTMNLPSTLYVRPVIRIWERHQLPYAERLVATLAESLVAQNGFNAREAGGQACPFNPTAFQTAKSVVFSVKPYLQRHIDGVDSVLKDRLKFIQEVKRLSQYLSDLQQEIDETKQQLRGFMALKPIGWTAGIAMLQSKQQKLCQQTDMLVDWKVRLQAVIGLQNAMLPPSPPAGHQSADSQLPSSATEGRWVPATPVAAQGRRPLPLSSSSVVTVIPQTSDSSSLPAIDEMDVD
;
A
#
# COMPACT_ATOMS: atom_id res chain seq x y z
N MET A 1 15.13 -4.37 2.51
CA MET A 1 14.79 -3.13 3.26
C MET A 1 15.15 -1.95 2.38
N SER A 2 14.17 -1.25 1.81
CA SER A 2 14.40 0.07 1.23
C SER A 2 14.40 1.06 2.37
N ASN A 3 15.59 1.56 2.74
CA ASN A 3 15.74 2.65 3.69
C ASN A 3 15.03 3.89 3.14
N VAL A 4 13.79 4.12 3.56
CA VAL A 4 13.19 5.44 3.49
C VAL A 4 13.91 6.27 4.54
N SER A 5 14.91 7.06 4.10
CA SER A 5 15.63 7.95 4.99
C SER A 5 14.65 8.94 5.61
N VAL A 6 14.62 8.98 6.94
CA VAL A 6 13.95 10.01 7.74
C VAL A 6 14.42 11.38 7.23
N GLY A 7 13.47 12.22 6.79
CA GLY A 7 13.74 13.57 6.27
C GLY A 7 13.82 13.74 4.74
N SER A 8 13.53 12.72 3.90
CA SER A 8 13.40 12.94 2.44
C SER A 8 11.94 13.09 2.00
N ALA A 9 11.71 13.69 0.83
CA ALA A 9 10.41 13.75 0.14
C ALA A 9 9.75 12.36 -0.10
N ASN A 10 10.44 11.27 0.29
CA ASN A 10 9.98 9.89 0.25
C ASN A 10 9.44 9.36 1.59
N ALA A 11 9.45 10.15 2.68
CA ALA A 11 8.76 9.79 3.93
C ALA A 11 7.24 9.87 3.72
N ALA A 12 6.67 8.80 3.16
CA ALA A 12 5.27 8.74 2.81
C ALA A 12 4.39 8.89 4.05
N PHE A 13 3.33 9.70 3.93
CA PHE A 13 2.18 9.65 4.82
C PHE A 13 1.65 8.21 4.83
N VAL A 14 1.86 7.52 5.96
CA VAL A 14 1.55 6.10 6.10
C VAL A 14 0.06 5.93 6.34
N THR A 15 -0.56 5.11 5.50
CA THR A 15 -1.97 4.77 5.56
C THR A 15 -2.19 3.28 5.27
N PRO A 16 -3.37 2.72 5.56
CA PRO A 16 -3.74 1.38 5.10
C PRO A 16 -3.41 1.12 3.62
N ALA A 17 -3.64 2.09 2.73
CA ALA A 17 -3.26 2.00 1.31
C ALA A 17 -1.76 1.81 1.09
N THR A 18 -0.91 2.53 1.84
CA THR A 18 0.55 2.31 1.77
C THR A 18 0.97 0.92 2.25
N GLY A 19 0.23 0.31 3.19
CA GLY A 19 0.45 -1.07 3.61
C GLY A 19 0.18 -2.08 2.49
N VAL A 20 -0.89 -1.87 1.70
CA VAL A 20 -1.18 -2.66 0.50
C VAL A 20 -0.08 -2.48 -0.55
N LEU A 21 0.40 -1.25 -0.73
CA LEU A 21 1.49 -0.93 -1.65
C LEU A 21 2.79 -1.63 -1.27
N ASP A 22 3.14 -1.68 0.01
CA ASP A 22 4.34 -2.36 0.49
C ASP A 22 4.29 -3.85 0.18
N VAL A 23 3.15 -4.50 0.38
CA VAL A 23 2.95 -5.91 0.04
C VAL A 23 3.06 -6.13 -1.47
N TYR A 24 2.44 -5.25 -2.27
CA TYR A 24 2.58 -5.29 -3.72
C TYR A 24 4.04 -5.15 -4.16
N ASN A 25 4.78 -4.17 -3.65
CA ASN A 25 6.14 -3.86 -4.07
C ASN A 25 7.15 -4.94 -3.70
N ARG A 26 6.94 -5.70 -2.62
CA ARG A 26 7.85 -6.79 -2.21
C ARG A 26 8.00 -7.88 -3.27
N ARG A 27 6.94 -8.16 -4.03
CA ARG A 27 6.91 -9.26 -5.01
C ARG A 27 6.40 -8.86 -6.38
N ASN A 28 6.04 -7.59 -6.56
CA ASN A 28 5.33 -7.08 -7.73
C ASN A 28 4.11 -7.96 -8.08
N ASN A 29 3.36 -8.37 -7.06
CA ASN A 29 2.35 -9.42 -7.17
C ASN A 29 1.00 -8.93 -6.65
N MET A 30 -0.01 -8.99 -7.51
CA MET A 30 -1.36 -8.50 -7.20
C MET A 30 -2.15 -9.46 -6.29
N HIS A 31 -1.87 -10.77 -6.31
CA HIS A 31 -2.53 -11.72 -5.41
C HIS A 31 -2.19 -11.42 -3.94
N ASP A 32 -0.92 -11.16 -3.63
CA ASP A 32 -0.53 -10.79 -2.28
C ASP A 32 -1.11 -9.42 -1.88
N ALA A 33 -1.14 -8.45 -2.79
CA ALA A 33 -1.76 -7.15 -2.53
C ALA A 33 -3.28 -7.23 -2.31
N SER A 34 -4.00 -8.03 -3.11
CA SER A 34 -5.46 -8.17 -3.00
C SER A 34 -5.87 -8.83 -1.68
N ARG A 35 -5.02 -9.69 -1.12
CA ARG A 35 -5.23 -10.26 0.22
C ARG A 35 -5.15 -9.22 1.33
N GLU A 36 -4.65 -8.02 1.07
CA GLU A 36 -4.56 -6.93 2.03
C GLU A 36 -5.70 -5.92 1.88
N PHE A 37 -6.60 -6.10 0.90
CA PHE A 37 -7.71 -5.17 0.68
C PHE A 37 -8.67 -5.09 1.89
N TYR A 38 -8.75 -6.15 2.71
CA TYR A 38 -9.55 -6.12 3.94
C TYR A 38 -9.09 -5.00 4.89
N LYS A 39 -7.80 -4.64 4.91
CA LYS A 39 -7.29 -3.55 5.75
C LYS A 39 -7.89 -2.19 5.36
N LEU A 40 -8.21 -2.01 4.08
CA LEU A 40 -8.88 -0.80 3.59
C LEU A 40 -10.35 -0.77 4.06
N LEU A 41 -10.99 -1.94 4.13
CA LEU A 41 -12.35 -2.07 4.66
C LEU A 41 -12.38 -1.87 6.18
N ASP A 42 -11.40 -2.44 6.90
CA ASP A 42 -11.24 -2.24 8.34
C ASP A 42 -11.07 -0.75 8.67
N ASP A 43 -10.31 0.00 7.87
CA ASP A 43 -10.18 1.45 8.01
C ASP A 43 -11.53 2.16 7.82
N LEU A 44 -12.27 1.85 6.75
CA LEU A 44 -13.61 2.39 6.50
C LEU A 44 -14.59 2.09 7.65
N GLN A 45 -14.41 0.95 8.32
CA GLN A 45 -15.23 0.52 9.44
C GLN A 45 -14.70 0.97 10.81
N SER A 46 -13.51 1.57 10.87
CA SER A 46 -12.91 2.05 12.11
C SER A 46 -13.82 3.09 12.79
N PRO A 47 -13.88 3.13 14.13
CA PRO A 47 -14.75 4.09 14.85
C PRO A 47 -14.52 5.54 14.43
N ALA A 48 -13.25 5.93 14.21
CA ALA A 48 -12.88 7.27 13.79
C ALA A 48 -13.39 7.61 12.38
N VAL A 49 -13.18 6.73 11.40
CA VAL A 49 -13.65 6.96 10.03
C VAL A 49 -15.18 6.91 9.97
N ARG A 50 -15.83 6.00 10.71
CA ARG A 50 -17.31 5.94 10.78
C ARG A 50 -17.93 7.20 11.36
N ASP A 51 -17.34 7.81 12.38
CA ASP A 51 -17.79 9.11 12.88
C ASP A 51 -17.70 10.19 11.79
N ARG A 52 -16.54 10.28 11.11
CA ARG A 52 -16.32 11.23 10.01
C ARG A 52 -17.31 11.02 8.86
N LEU A 53 -17.58 9.77 8.46
CA LEU A 53 -18.57 9.42 7.44
C LEU A 53 -19.98 9.85 7.84
N LYS A 54 -20.37 9.64 9.11
CA LYS A 54 -21.66 10.08 9.65
C LYS A 54 -21.78 11.60 9.63
N ARG A 55 -20.74 12.32 10.07
CA ARG A 55 -20.68 13.80 10.02
C ARG A 55 -20.80 14.32 8.57
N ALA A 56 -20.15 13.66 7.61
CA ALA A 56 -20.18 14.02 6.19
C ALA A 56 -21.44 13.57 5.44
N LYS A 57 -22.30 12.76 6.07
CA LYS A 57 -23.45 12.08 5.47
C LYS A 57 -23.05 11.27 4.22
N ILE A 58 -22.02 10.43 4.38
CA ILE A 58 -21.50 9.56 3.32
C ILE A 58 -21.79 8.10 3.69
N GLY A 59 -22.42 7.37 2.77
CA GLY A 59 -22.60 5.92 2.87
C GLY A 59 -21.34 5.18 2.42
N ILE A 60 -21.18 3.94 2.88
CA ILE A 60 -20.12 3.02 2.45
C ILE A 60 -20.61 1.57 2.29
N ALA A 61 -21.92 1.33 2.43
CA ALA A 61 -22.47 -0.02 2.49
C ALA A 61 -22.28 -0.76 1.16
N GLN A 62 -22.47 -0.07 0.03
CA GLN A 62 -22.28 -0.67 -1.29
C GLN A 62 -20.81 -0.87 -1.61
N THR A 63 -19.94 -0.01 -1.05
CA THR A 63 -18.48 -0.17 -1.13
C THR A 63 -18.04 -1.43 -0.39
N ILE A 64 -18.47 -1.62 0.86
CA ILE A 64 -18.17 -2.84 1.64
C ILE A 64 -18.70 -4.08 0.91
N GLU A 65 -19.98 -4.06 0.52
CA GLU A 65 -20.61 -5.18 -0.18
C GLU A 65 -19.87 -5.57 -1.45
N ALA A 66 -19.41 -4.60 -2.24
CA ALA A 66 -18.67 -4.84 -3.47
C ALA A 66 -17.36 -5.61 -3.25
N PHE A 67 -16.68 -5.41 -2.11
CA PHE A 67 -15.46 -6.14 -1.78
C PHE A 67 -15.76 -7.48 -1.10
N GLU A 68 -16.69 -7.52 -0.13
CA GLU A 68 -17.00 -8.72 0.64
C GLU A 68 -17.70 -9.79 -0.21
N LYS A 69 -18.68 -9.39 -1.02
CA LYS A 69 -19.43 -10.30 -1.91
C LYS A 69 -18.86 -10.34 -3.32
N GLY A 70 -17.62 -9.88 -3.50
CA GLY A 70 -16.95 -9.89 -4.80
C GLY A 70 -16.86 -11.30 -5.40
N TYR A 71 -16.76 -12.35 -4.58
CA TYR A 71 -16.74 -13.74 -5.04
C TYR A 71 -18.09 -14.22 -5.61
N GLU A 72 -19.22 -13.63 -5.18
CA GLU A 72 -20.56 -13.92 -5.70
C GLU A 72 -20.80 -13.25 -7.06
N THR A 73 -19.93 -12.31 -7.42
CA THR A 73 -19.98 -11.52 -8.66
C THR A 73 -18.71 -11.75 -9.48
N ASP A 74 -18.31 -13.01 -9.67
CA ASP A 74 -17.19 -13.44 -10.52
C ASP A 74 -15.84 -12.78 -10.21
N TYR A 75 -15.61 -12.35 -8.97
CA TYR A 75 -14.38 -11.67 -8.53
C TYR A 75 -14.09 -10.36 -9.27
N VAL A 76 -15.13 -9.63 -9.70
CA VAL A 76 -15.00 -8.39 -10.51
C VAL A 76 -14.00 -7.39 -9.93
N VAL A 77 -13.98 -7.16 -8.62
CA VAL A 77 -13.02 -6.24 -7.98
C VAL A 77 -11.57 -6.69 -8.22
N ILE A 78 -11.29 -7.98 -8.08
CA ILE A 78 -9.94 -8.53 -8.31
C ILE A 78 -9.59 -8.46 -9.79
N GLN A 79 -10.50 -8.81 -10.70
CA GLN A 79 -10.27 -8.70 -12.14
C GLN A 79 -9.90 -7.26 -12.54
N LEU A 80 -10.62 -6.27 -11.99
CA LEU A 80 -10.35 -4.85 -12.24
C LEU A 80 -9.01 -4.42 -11.65
N ALA A 81 -8.66 -4.85 -10.44
CA ALA A 81 -7.35 -4.58 -9.84
C ALA A 81 -6.21 -5.17 -10.69
N MET A 82 -6.35 -6.42 -11.14
CA MET A 82 -5.41 -7.09 -12.05
C MET A 82 -5.26 -6.36 -13.39
N SER A 83 -6.30 -5.66 -13.86
CA SER A 83 -6.23 -4.89 -15.11
C SER A 83 -5.49 -3.55 -14.99
N MET A 84 -5.23 -3.05 -13.77
CA MET A 84 -4.51 -1.79 -13.58
C MET A 84 -3.07 -1.88 -14.08
N SER A 85 -2.52 -0.79 -14.63
CA SER A 85 -1.08 -0.74 -14.86
C SER A 85 -0.34 -0.74 -13.52
N PRO A 86 0.84 -1.38 -13.41
CA PRO A 86 1.65 -1.32 -12.18
C PRO A 86 1.96 0.11 -11.73
N LEU A 87 2.13 1.03 -12.68
CA LEU A 87 2.31 2.45 -12.40
C LEU A 87 1.05 3.06 -11.75
N SER A 88 -0.12 2.88 -12.38
CA SER A 88 -1.38 3.40 -11.86
C SER A 88 -1.69 2.84 -10.47
N PHE A 89 -1.49 1.54 -10.27
CA PHE A 89 -1.74 0.89 -8.98
C PHE A 89 -0.88 1.49 -7.87
N ARG A 90 0.43 1.63 -8.11
CA ARG A 90 1.35 2.28 -7.16
C ARG A 90 1.00 3.75 -6.93
N ALA A 91 0.71 4.49 -7.99
CA ALA A 91 0.44 5.92 -7.93
C ALA A 91 -0.84 6.23 -7.15
N VAL A 92 -1.88 5.41 -7.33
CA VAL A 92 -3.15 5.52 -6.61
C VAL A 92 -2.96 5.22 -5.13
N LEU A 93 -2.37 4.07 -4.78
CA LEU A 93 -2.16 3.68 -3.38
C LEU A 93 -1.25 4.64 -2.60
N SER A 94 -0.27 5.23 -3.27
CA SER A 94 0.65 6.19 -2.64
C SER A 94 0.17 7.64 -2.71
N GLY A 95 -0.93 7.97 -3.38
CA GLY A 95 -1.33 9.36 -3.57
C GLY A 95 -0.39 10.19 -4.45
N THR A 96 0.42 9.55 -5.32
CA THR A 96 1.48 10.20 -6.13
C THR A 96 1.11 10.40 -7.60
N VAL A 97 -0.18 10.35 -7.95
CA VAL A 97 -0.68 10.47 -9.34
C VAL A 97 -0.10 11.70 -10.04
N ALA A 98 -0.09 12.87 -9.40
CA ALA A 98 0.45 14.09 -10.01
C ALA A 98 1.95 14.02 -10.29
N TRP A 99 2.72 13.58 -9.31
CA TRP A 99 4.17 13.41 -9.44
C TRP A 99 4.55 12.39 -10.52
N GLN A 100 3.90 11.23 -10.54
CA GLN A 100 4.13 10.22 -11.56
C GLN A 100 3.73 10.74 -12.94
N ALA A 101 2.57 11.39 -13.06
CA ALA A 101 2.08 11.94 -14.32
C ALA A 101 2.98 13.05 -14.89
N ALA A 102 3.74 13.77 -14.06
CA ALA A 102 4.71 14.77 -14.48
C ALA A 102 6.03 14.16 -14.99
N LYS A 103 6.33 12.91 -14.64
CA LYS A 103 7.58 12.21 -14.97
C LYS A 103 7.42 11.11 -16.03
N THR A 104 6.19 10.79 -16.37
CA THR A 104 5.84 9.71 -17.29
C THR A 104 5.04 10.24 -18.46
N THR A 105 4.95 9.45 -19.53
CA THR A 105 4.18 9.82 -20.72
C THR A 105 2.76 9.28 -20.62
N SER A 106 1.87 9.73 -21.50
CA SER A 106 0.51 9.17 -21.60
C SER A 106 0.49 7.67 -21.93
N HIS A 107 1.56 7.12 -22.52
CA HIS A 107 1.64 5.71 -22.89
C HIS A 107 1.77 4.77 -21.69
N ASP A 108 2.28 5.27 -20.56
CA ASP A 108 2.44 4.51 -19.31
C ASP A 108 1.10 4.33 -18.56
N TRP A 109 0.09 5.08 -18.97
CA TRP A 109 -1.27 5.05 -18.43
C TRP A 109 -2.23 4.43 -19.44
N TYR A 110 -3.46 4.21 -19.01
CA TYR A 110 -4.53 3.94 -19.96
C TYR A 110 -4.90 5.22 -20.73
N SER A 111 -5.30 5.06 -21.99
CA SER A 111 -5.86 6.17 -22.76
C SER A 111 -7.25 6.53 -22.23
N ALA A 112 -7.67 7.77 -22.48
CA ALA A 112 -9.00 8.25 -22.12
C ALA A 112 -10.11 7.81 -23.10
N ALA A 113 -9.79 7.00 -24.11
CA ALA A 113 -10.71 6.65 -25.21
C ALA A 113 -11.74 5.58 -24.79
N GLY A 114 -12.89 5.97 -24.21
CA GLY A 114 -13.99 5.10 -23.77
C GLY A 114 -14.19 5.03 -22.24
N PRO A 115 -14.93 4.03 -21.71
CA PRO A 115 -15.38 4.04 -20.31
C PRO A 115 -14.31 3.58 -19.31
N GLY A 116 -14.35 4.13 -18.10
CA GLY A 116 -13.51 3.70 -17.00
C GLY A 116 -13.44 4.68 -15.83
N VAL A 117 -12.33 4.61 -15.10
CA VAL A 117 -12.09 5.39 -13.88
C VAL A 117 -10.79 6.17 -14.02
N TYR A 118 -10.80 7.41 -13.52
CA TYR A 118 -9.65 8.30 -13.49
C TYR A 118 -9.37 8.76 -12.07
N ALA A 119 -8.10 9.05 -11.81
CA ALA A 119 -7.64 9.70 -10.60
C ALA A 119 -7.10 11.10 -10.94
N VAL A 120 -7.31 12.04 -10.02
CA VAL A 120 -6.84 13.42 -10.14
C VAL A 120 -6.00 13.75 -8.92
N GLY A 121 -4.74 14.16 -9.16
CA GLY A 121 -3.84 14.72 -8.16
C GLY A 121 -3.59 16.21 -8.40
N ILE A 122 -3.03 16.88 -7.39
CA ILE A 122 -2.64 18.29 -7.46
C ILE A 122 -1.11 18.39 -7.35
N GLY A 123 -0.50 19.12 -8.27
CA GLY A 123 0.91 19.51 -8.16
C GLY A 123 1.07 21.03 -8.20
N VAL A 124 1.96 21.57 -7.36
CA VAL A 124 2.28 23.01 -7.39
C VAL A 124 3.14 23.30 -8.61
N ASN A 125 2.85 24.39 -9.30
CA ASN A 125 3.58 24.78 -10.51
C ASN A 125 5.06 24.99 -10.19
N GLY A 126 5.94 24.49 -11.07
CA GLY A 126 7.38 24.53 -10.87
C GLY A 126 7.94 23.45 -9.93
N ARG A 127 7.11 22.58 -9.32
CA ARG A 127 7.56 21.51 -8.41
C ARG A 127 7.51 20.09 -9.00
N GLY A 128 7.43 19.95 -10.33
CA GLY A 128 7.48 18.64 -11.00
C GLY A 128 6.39 17.66 -10.55
N GLY A 129 5.18 18.15 -10.28
CA GLY A 129 4.05 17.33 -9.82
C GLY A 129 4.02 17.08 -8.31
N SER A 130 5.03 17.55 -7.55
CA SER A 130 4.99 17.54 -6.10
C SER A 130 3.97 18.53 -5.55
N PHE A 131 3.45 18.22 -4.37
CA PHE A 131 2.40 18.96 -3.69
C PHE A 131 2.99 19.98 -2.70
N LEU A 132 2.53 19.95 -1.45
CA LEU A 132 2.80 20.93 -0.40
C LEU A 132 3.70 20.33 0.68
N SER A 133 4.41 21.20 1.39
CA SER A 133 5.01 20.88 2.69
C SER A 133 3.95 20.85 3.81
N ALA A 134 4.30 20.34 4.99
CA ALA A 134 3.38 20.32 6.13
C ALA A 134 2.93 21.74 6.55
N GLN A 135 3.85 22.71 6.55
CA GLN A 135 3.51 24.11 6.84
C GLN A 135 2.51 24.69 5.83
N GLU A 136 2.70 24.41 4.54
CA GLU A 136 1.78 24.83 3.49
C GLU A 136 0.42 24.11 3.60
N ILE A 137 0.39 22.84 4.00
CA ILE A 137 -0.85 22.09 4.26
C ILE A 137 -1.62 22.72 5.43
N ARG A 138 -0.96 23.13 6.52
CA ARG A 138 -1.61 23.84 7.63
C ARG A 138 -2.23 25.15 7.15
N ARG A 139 -1.50 25.95 6.39
CA ARG A 139 -2.01 27.21 5.82
C ARG A 139 -3.18 26.99 4.86
N LEU A 140 -3.16 25.90 4.09
CA LEU A 140 -4.30 25.51 3.26
C LEU A 140 -5.52 25.19 4.13
N ALA A 141 -5.36 24.42 5.21
CA ALA A 141 -6.44 24.11 6.15
C ALA A 141 -7.01 25.37 6.82
N GLU A 142 -6.15 26.29 7.27
CA GLU A 142 -6.55 27.60 7.82
C GLU A 142 -7.30 28.45 6.78
N GLY A 143 -6.82 28.46 5.52
CA GLY A 143 -7.48 29.14 4.43
C GLY A 143 -8.88 28.56 4.15
N ILE A 144 -9.06 27.25 4.31
CA ILE A 144 -10.35 26.59 4.17
C ILE A 144 -11.29 26.89 5.35
N ASP A 145 -10.78 26.89 6.58
CA ASP A 145 -11.56 27.30 7.76
C ASP A 145 -12.06 28.73 7.62
N ARG A 146 -11.19 29.65 7.19
CA ARG A 146 -11.56 31.06 7.00
C ARG A 146 -12.59 31.23 5.90
N TYR A 147 -12.50 30.41 4.84
CA TYR A 147 -13.53 30.36 3.82
C TYR A 147 -14.88 29.88 4.40
N SER A 148 -14.87 28.86 5.26
CA SER A 148 -16.07 28.40 5.99
C SER A 148 -16.63 29.48 6.94
N ALA A 149 -15.79 30.17 7.69
CA ALA A 149 -16.21 31.28 8.56
C ALA A 149 -16.84 32.44 7.75
N GLY A 150 -16.35 32.68 6.53
CA GLY A 150 -16.97 33.62 5.60
C GLY A 150 -18.39 33.21 5.20
N TYR A 151 -18.67 31.90 5.08
CA TYR A 151 -20.01 31.39 4.81
C TYR A 151 -20.96 31.61 6.01
N ASP A 152 -20.49 31.38 7.24
CA ASP A 152 -21.27 31.66 8.46
C ASP A 152 -21.58 33.15 8.58
N ALA A 153 -20.60 34.00 8.32
CA ALA A 153 -20.75 35.45 8.33
C ALA A 153 -21.77 35.95 7.28
N LEU A 154 -21.91 35.25 6.14
CA LEU A 154 -22.94 35.57 5.14
C LEU A 154 -24.36 35.32 5.67
N GLN A 155 -24.55 34.41 6.65
CA GLN A 155 -25.84 34.17 7.28
C GLN A 155 -26.26 35.31 8.23
N THR A 156 -25.32 36.14 8.67
CA THR A 156 -25.59 37.35 9.44
C THR A 156 -25.94 38.52 8.50
N ALA A 157 -26.95 39.32 8.86
CA ALA A 157 -27.35 40.50 8.10
C ALA A 157 -26.17 41.49 7.94
N ALA A 158 -25.99 42.08 6.76
CA ALA A 158 -24.79 42.85 6.42
C ALA A 158 -24.47 43.98 7.41
N GLY A 159 -25.49 44.70 7.90
CA GLY A 159 -25.33 45.78 8.89
C GLY A 159 -24.98 45.32 10.31
N GLN A 160 -25.20 44.03 10.61
CA GLN A 160 -24.95 43.43 11.93
C GLN A 160 -23.61 42.68 12.00
N ARG A 161 -22.88 42.58 10.88
CA ARG A 161 -21.60 41.87 10.84
C ARG A 161 -20.52 42.60 11.63
N THR A 162 -19.82 41.87 12.49
CA THR A 162 -18.61 42.34 13.17
C THR A 162 -17.48 42.62 12.17
N SER A 163 -16.45 43.36 12.58
CA SER A 163 -15.28 43.63 11.73
C SER A 163 -14.59 42.35 11.26
N SER A 164 -14.51 41.31 12.12
CA SER A 164 -13.96 40.00 11.75
C SER A 164 -14.82 39.32 10.69
N GLN A 165 -16.14 39.24 10.90
CA GLN A 165 -17.07 38.64 9.93
C GLN A 165 -16.98 39.32 8.56
N ARG A 166 -16.81 40.65 8.52
CA ARG A 166 -16.60 41.38 7.25
C ARG A 166 -15.27 41.00 6.58
N GLN A 167 -14.21 40.76 7.34
CA GLN A 167 -12.94 40.27 6.80
C GLN A 167 -13.08 38.86 6.23
N ASP A 168 -13.80 37.97 6.91
CA ASP A 168 -13.99 36.59 6.45
C ASP A 168 -14.86 36.52 5.20
N VAL A 169 -15.90 37.35 5.10
CA VAL A 169 -16.68 37.50 3.86
C VAL A 169 -15.78 38.01 2.72
N ARG A 170 -14.94 39.02 2.96
CA ARG A 170 -13.99 39.52 1.93
C ARG A 170 -13.02 38.42 1.48
N TYR A 171 -12.50 37.65 2.43
CA TYR A 171 -11.61 36.54 2.14
C TYR A 171 -12.31 35.46 1.29
N LEU A 172 -13.52 35.02 1.68
CA LEU A 172 -14.32 34.08 0.89
C LEU A 172 -14.51 34.56 -0.55
N ARG A 173 -14.87 35.84 -0.74
CA ARG A 173 -15.04 36.43 -2.08
C ARG A 173 -13.74 36.41 -2.89
N SER A 174 -12.61 36.73 -2.25
CA SER A 174 -11.30 36.70 -2.92
C SER A 174 -10.89 35.29 -3.36
N VAL A 175 -11.25 34.26 -2.58
CA VAL A 175 -11.02 32.85 -2.94
C VAL A 175 -11.89 32.48 -4.14
N ASP A 176 -13.19 32.81 -4.13
CA ASP A 176 -14.10 32.50 -5.24
C ASP A 176 -13.68 33.13 -6.57
N SER A 177 -13.06 34.33 -6.53
CA SER A 177 -12.58 35.05 -7.70
C SER A 177 -11.11 34.76 -8.07
N ALA A 178 -10.40 33.86 -7.36
CA ALA A 178 -8.95 33.72 -7.48
C ALA A 178 -8.48 33.16 -8.85
N ILE A 179 -9.21 32.21 -9.42
CA ILE A 179 -8.88 31.57 -10.71
C ILE A 179 -9.87 31.94 -11.81
N SER A 180 -11.16 32.05 -11.48
CA SER A 180 -12.21 32.43 -12.42
C SER A 180 -12.97 33.62 -11.86
N ASN A 181 -13.37 34.58 -12.71
CA ASN A 181 -14.22 35.71 -12.36
C ASN A 181 -15.68 35.28 -12.09
N CYS A 182 -15.86 34.29 -11.21
CA CYS A 182 -17.17 33.77 -10.87
C CYS A 182 -17.84 34.73 -9.88
N VAL A 183 -19.05 35.16 -10.20
CA VAL A 183 -19.83 36.02 -9.30
C VAL A 183 -20.29 35.16 -8.13
N ALA A 184 -19.71 35.40 -6.96
CA ALA A 184 -20.04 34.66 -5.77
C ALA A 184 -21.48 35.00 -5.31
N SER A 185 -22.25 33.99 -4.92
CA SER A 185 -23.68 34.13 -4.59
C SER A 185 -23.92 35.05 -3.40
N ALA A 186 -25.01 35.81 -3.38
CA ALA A 186 -25.39 36.64 -2.23
C ALA A 186 -25.55 35.83 -0.93
N LYS A 187 -25.91 34.54 -1.04
CA LYS A 187 -26.24 33.65 0.09
C LYS A 187 -25.14 32.64 0.46
N GLY A 188 -24.08 32.55 -0.33
CA GLY A 188 -23.02 31.56 -0.11
C GLY A 188 -21.79 31.76 -0.98
N GLY A 189 -20.80 30.92 -0.77
CA GLY A 189 -19.63 30.82 -1.66
C GLY A 189 -19.86 29.78 -2.75
N ARG A 190 -18.97 29.72 -3.74
CA ARG A 190 -19.07 28.74 -4.83
C ARG A 190 -19.07 27.29 -4.33
N SER A 191 -18.19 26.99 -3.39
CA SER A 191 -17.98 25.63 -2.87
C SER A 191 -18.83 25.29 -1.65
N ILE A 192 -19.54 26.27 -1.07
CA ILE A 192 -20.46 26.07 0.06
C ILE A 192 -21.74 26.88 -0.21
N ASP A 193 -22.80 26.17 -0.60
CA ASP A 193 -24.14 26.76 -0.73
C ASP A 193 -25.10 26.33 0.40
N LYS A 194 -24.73 25.32 1.19
CA LYS A 194 -25.54 24.75 2.27
C LYS A 194 -24.68 24.15 3.38
N LEU A 195 -25.28 24.01 4.56
CA LEU A 195 -24.63 23.50 5.78
C LEU A 195 -23.94 22.14 5.60
N SER A 196 -24.53 21.20 4.83
CA SER A 196 -23.91 19.89 4.60
C SER A 196 -22.61 19.98 3.81
N GLU A 197 -22.47 20.99 2.94
CA GLU A 197 -21.22 21.21 2.19
C GLU A 197 -20.16 21.84 3.09
N GLN A 198 -20.57 22.78 3.93
CA GLN A 198 -19.70 23.36 4.95
C GLN A 198 -19.11 22.29 5.88
N GLN A 199 -19.94 21.35 6.36
CA GLN A 199 -19.48 20.23 7.20
C GLN A 199 -18.40 19.39 6.50
N ARG A 200 -18.54 19.15 5.19
CA ARG A 200 -17.54 18.40 4.41
C ARG A 200 -16.27 19.20 4.17
N VAL A 201 -16.39 20.52 3.99
CA VAL A 201 -15.24 21.43 3.87
C VAL A 201 -14.45 21.49 5.18
N LEU A 202 -15.13 21.62 6.31
CA LEU A 202 -14.50 21.60 7.64
C LEU A 202 -13.84 20.26 7.93
N LEU A 203 -14.51 19.15 7.59
CA LEU A 203 -13.91 17.81 7.70
C LEU A 203 -12.66 17.68 6.82
N PHE A 204 -12.68 18.22 5.61
CA PHE A 204 -11.50 18.22 4.74
C PHE A 204 -10.34 18.99 5.36
N ALA A 205 -10.61 20.17 5.96
CA ALA A 205 -9.60 20.96 6.67
C ALA A 205 -9.03 20.22 7.89
N GLU A 206 -9.90 19.55 8.67
CA GLU A 206 -9.50 18.65 9.76
C GLU A 206 -8.51 17.58 9.27
N ARG A 207 -8.82 16.90 8.15
CA ARG A 207 -7.92 15.88 7.59
C ARG A 207 -6.61 16.43 7.04
N LEU A 208 -6.61 17.64 6.48
CA LEU A 208 -5.37 18.30 6.09
C LEU A 208 -4.47 18.57 7.30
N ARG A 209 -5.03 18.99 8.45
CA ARG A 209 -4.25 19.17 9.69
C ARG A 209 -3.67 17.86 10.19
N GLU A 210 -4.46 16.80 10.22
CA GLU A 210 -3.98 15.47 10.61
C GLU A 210 -2.85 14.99 9.69
N ARG A 211 -2.97 15.22 8.37
CA ARG A 211 -1.87 14.93 7.42
C ARG A 211 -0.62 15.75 7.74
N ALA A 212 -0.75 17.05 7.96
CA ALA A 212 0.40 17.90 8.30
C ALA A 212 1.09 17.43 9.59
N GLN A 213 0.31 17.13 10.63
CA GLN A 213 0.82 16.61 11.90
C GLN A 213 1.55 15.27 11.73
N ALA A 214 1.01 14.37 10.92
CA ALA A 214 1.66 13.09 10.65
C ALA A 214 3.01 13.29 9.92
N ILE A 215 3.09 14.22 8.97
CA ILE A 215 4.35 14.57 8.30
C ILE A 215 5.35 15.16 9.30
N GLU A 216 4.90 16.07 10.16
CA GLU A 216 5.75 16.73 11.16
C GLU A 216 6.30 15.79 12.22
N SER A 217 5.62 14.66 12.46
CA SER A 217 6.15 13.62 13.34
C SER A 217 7.41 12.94 12.79
N VAL A 218 7.63 13.03 11.47
CA VAL A 218 8.80 12.47 10.78
C VAL A 218 9.77 13.57 10.29
N ASP A 219 9.25 14.74 9.92
CA ASP A 219 10.00 15.95 9.58
C ASP A 219 9.55 17.13 10.47
N PRO A 220 10.19 17.34 11.64
CA PRO A 220 9.82 18.42 12.55
C PRO A 220 9.96 19.83 11.97
N THR A 221 10.73 20.01 10.88
CA THR A 221 10.82 21.32 10.22
C THR A 221 9.50 21.67 9.51
N GLY A 222 8.77 20.65 9.05
CA GLY A 222 7.56 20.78 8.26
C GLY A 222 7.78 21.46 6.90
N GLN A 223 9.04 21.55 6.43
CA GLN A 223 9.42 22.25 5.20
C GLN A 223 9.60 21.29 4.02
N VAL A 224 9.73 19.99 4.26
CA VAL A 224 9.91 19.02 3.17
C VAL A 224 8.66 18.96 2.28
N ILE A 225 8.85 19.30 1.01
CA ILE A 225 7.80 19.20 -0.02
C ILE A 225 7.42 17.74 -0.22
N GLN A 226 6.13 17.45 -0.09
CA GLN A 226 5.59 16.12 -0.30
C GLN A 226 5.32 15.85 -1.78
N ILE A 227 5.60 14.63 -2.24
CA ILE A 227 5.19 14.17 -3.58
C ILE A 227 3.74 13.66 -3.60
N GLN A 228 3.16 13.41 -2.43
CA GLN A 228 1.80 12.90 -2.27
C GLN A 228 0.80 14.05 -2.17
N SER A 229 -0.36 13.90 -2.82
CA SER A 229 -1.49 14.81 -2.67
C SER A 229 -2.75 14.02 -2.29
N PRO A 230 -3.74 14.63 -1.62
CA PRO A 230 -5.10 14.07 -1.64
C PRO A 230 -5.53 13.80 -3.08
N LEU A 231 -6.29 12.72 -3.29
CA LEU A 231 -6.77 12.32 -4.61
C LEU A 231 -8.27 12.49 -4.74
N TYR A 232 -8.71 12.87 -5.93
CA TYR A 232 -10.10 12.75 -6.36
C TYR A 232 -10.20 11.57 -7.33
N VAL A 233 -11.17 10.70 -7.10
CA VAL A 233 -11.47 9.58 -8.00
C VAL A 233 -12.84 9.83 -8.62
N GLY A 234 -12.94 9.65 -9.93
CA GLY A 234 -14.21 9.70 -10.62
C GLY A 234 -14.29 8.66 -11.72
N CYS A 235 -15.50 8.30 -12.10
CA CYS A 235 -15.77 7.45 -13.24
C CYS A 235 -16.42 8.24 -14.39
N SER A 236 -16.29 7.73 -15.61
CA SER A 236 -17.03 8.25 -16.76
C SER A 236 -17.10 7.21 -17.87
N GLU A 237 -18.18 7.27 -18.65
CA GLU A 237 -18.30 6.56 -19.94
C GLU A 237 -17.46 7.19 -21.04
N LYS A 238 -17.24 8.51 -20.93
CA LYS A 238 -16.53 9.33 -21.90
C LYS A 238 -15.36 9.97 -21.19
N LEU A 239 -14.42 9.14 -20.75
CA LEU A 239 -13.22 9.61 -20.03
C LEU A 239 -12.53 10.74 -20.78
N GLU A 240 -12.44 10.67 -22.10
CA GLU A 240 -11.85 11.74 -22.91
C GLU A 240 -12.53 13.09 -22.71
N GLN A 241 -13.86 13.14 -22.75
CA GLN A 241 -14.61 14.38 -22.52
C GLN A 241 -14.46 14.83 -21.07
N ARG A 242 -14.56 13.89 -20.12
CA ARG A 242 -14.54 14.21 -18.68
C ARG A 242 -13.17 14.69 -18.20
N THR A 243 -12.09 14.12 -18.73
CA THR A 243 -10.72 14.47 -18.31
C THR A 243 -10.29 15.83 -18.84
N ARG A 244 -10.87 16.32 -19.96
CA ARG A 244 -10.64 17.68 -20.47
C ARG A 244 -11.04 18.77 -19.48
N ASP A 245 -12.06 18.56 -18.65
CA ASP A 245 -12.49 19.52 -17.62
C ASP A 245 -11.35 19.87 -16.61
N TYR A 246 -10.36 18.99 -16.47
CA TYR A 246 -9.23 19.13 -15.54
C TYR A 246 -7.97 19.70 -16.20
N VAL A 247 -7.95 19.88 -17.53
CA VAL A 247 -6.81 20.42 -18.26
C VAL A 247 -6.94 21.95 -18.36
N ALA A 248 -5.81 22.67 -18.34
CA ALA A 248 -5.81 24.12 -18.42
C ALA A 248 -6.39 24.64 -19.77
N PRO A 249 -7.24 25.68 -19.76
CA PRO A 249 -7.82 26.34 -18.58
C PRO A 249 -8.85 25.44 -17.88
N VAL A 250 -8.66 25.24 -16.58
CA VAL A 250 -9.50 24.30 -15.79
C VAL A 250 -10.93 24.84 -15.73
N ASN A 251 -11.90 24.01 -16.11
CA ASN A 251 -13.30 24.35 -15.94
C ASN A 251 -13.75 24.05 -14.49
N LEU A 252 -13.50 25.02 -13.61
CA LEU A 252 -13.85 24.90 -12.19
C LEU A 252 -15.34 24.62 -11.94
N GLY A 253 -16.23 24.88 -12.90
CA GLY A 253 -17.67 24.63 -12.78
C GLY A 253 -18.04 23.16 -12.94
N ASN A 254 -17.19 22.40 -13.64
CA ASN A 254 -17.43 21.00 -13.96
C ASN A 254 -16.65 20.03 -13.07
N ILE A 255 -15.72 20.48 -12.24
CA ILE A 255 -14.94 19.62 -11.33
C ILE A 255 -15.56 19.54 -9.93
N ASN A 256 -15.02 18.66 -9.10
CA ASN A 256 -15.42 18.52 -7.69
C ASN A 256 -15.28 19.85 -6.91
N LYS A 257 -16.29 20.22 -6.10
CA LYS A 257 -16.33 21.48 -5.33
C LYS A 257 -15.16 21.65 -4.34
N LEU A 258 -14.72 20.58 -3.66
CA LEU A 258 -13.57 20.62 -2.75
C LEU A 258 -12.25 20.77 -3.51
N LEU A 259 -12.15 20.14 -4.67
CA LEU A 259 -10.99 20.28 -5.55
C LEU A 259 -10.89 21.73 -6.07
N ALA A 260 -12.00 22.31 -6.53
CA ALA A 260 -12.07 23.71 -6.96
C ALA A 260 -11.74 24.69 -5.81
N LEU A 261 -12.28 24.45 -4.61
CA LEU A 261 -11.97 25.25 -3.42
C LEU A 261 -10.46 25.21 -3.12
N THR A 262 -9.87 24.03 -3.16
CA THR A 262 -8.44 23.82 -2.88
C THR A 262 -7.57 24.61 -3.86
N LEU A 263 -7.86 24.54 -5.16
CA LEU A 263 -7.11 25.31 -6.16
C LEU A 263 -7.23 26.82 -5.94
N ASN A 264 -8.43 27.30 -5.62
CA ASN A 264 -8.67 28.71 -5.34
C ASN A 264 -7.91 29.19 -4.10
N VAL A 265 -7.93 28.44 -3.00
CA VAL A 265 -7.17 28.78 -1.77
C VAL A 265 -5.67 28.71 -2.03
N LEU A 266 -5.19 27.71 -2.78
CA LEU A 266 -3.78 27.64 -3.16
C LEU A 266 -3.35 28.85 -4.01
N LYS A 267 -4.22 29.33 -4.91
CA LYS A 267 -3.98 30.55 -5.67
C LYS A 267 -3.89 31.79 -4.78
N THR A 268 -4.74 31.95 -3.75
CA THR A 268 -4.64 33.06 -2.80
C THR A 268 -3.41 32.96 -1.89
N MET A 269 -2.88 31.76 -1.69
CA MET A 269 -1.61 31.51 -1.00
C MET A 269 -0.37 31.75 -1.87
N ASN A 270 -0.54 32.23 -3.12
CA ASN A 270 0.53 32.35 -4.13
C ASN A 270 1.20 31.01 -4.50
N LEU A 271 0.47 29.90 -4.41
CA LEU A 271 0.89 28.57 -4.83
C LEU A 271 0.04 28.07 -6.01
N PRO A 272 0.11 28.71 -7.19
CA PRO A 272 -0.66 28.27 -8.35
C PRO A 272 -0.35 26.80 -8.64
N SER A 273 -1.41 26.02 -8.86
CA SER A 273 -1.32 24.56 -8.93
C SER A 273 -2.03 24.03 -10.17
N THR A 274 -1.54 22.90 -10.66
CA THR A 274 -2.06 22.18 -11.83
C THR A 274 -2.68 20.87 -11.40
N LEU A 275 -3.78 20.51 -12.06
CA LEU A 275 -4.42 19.20 -11.90
C LEU A 275 -3.80 18.20 -12.87
N TYR A 276 -3.47 17.02 -12.35
CA TYR A 276 -2.98 15.91 -13.14
C TYR A 276 -4.03 14.82 -13.12
N VAL A 277 -4.70 14.63 -14.27
CA VAL A 277 -5.72 13.61 -14.45
C VAL A 277 -5.17 12.45 -15.27
N ARG A 278 -5.39 11.22 -14.78
CA ARG A 278 -4.98 10.00 -15.48
C ARG A 278 -6.06 8.91 -15.40
N PRO A 279 -6.43 8.29 -16.54
CA PRO A 279 -7.20 7.04 -16.53
C PRO A 279 -6.39 5.93 -15.86
N VAL A 280 -6.98 5.30 -14.84
CA VAL A 280 -6.31 4.27 -14.04
C VAL A 280 -6.88 2.87 -14.29
N ILE A 281 -8.17 2.78 -14.64
CA ILE A 281 -8.84 1.53 -15.00
C ILE A 281 -9.72 1.76 -16.23
N ARG A 282 -9.73 0.76 -17.11
CA ARG A 282 -10.68 0.62 -18.21
C ARG A 282 -11.68 -0.47 -17.86
N ILE A 283 -12.95 -0.25 -18.17
CA ILE A 283 -13.97 -1.29 -18.02
C ILE A 283 -14.34 -1.86 -19.38
N TRP A 284 -14.61 -3.15 -19.42
CA TRP A 284 -15.00 -3.88 -20.63
C TRP A 284 -16.41 -4.45 -20.54
N GLU A 285 -17.03 -4.40 -19.36
CA GLU A 285 -18.43 -4.75 -19.14
C GLU A 285 -19.17 -3.65 -18.39
N ARG A 286 -20.45 -3.46 -18.73
CA ARG A 286 -21.29 -2.37 -18.21
C ARG A 286 -21.36 -2.34 -16.69
N HIS A 287 -21.56 -3.52 -16.09
CA HIS A 287 -21.75 -3.66 -14.66
C HIS A 287 -20.48 -3.36 -13.85
N GLN A 288 -19.30 -3.31 -14.49
CA GLN A 288 -18.02 -3.08 -13.82
C GLN A 288 -17.80 -1.64 -13.40
N LEU A 289 -18.47 -0.65 -14.01
CA LEU A 289 -18.19 0.77 -13.72
C LEU A 289 -18.32 1.11 -12.22
N PRO A 290 -19.38 0.69 -11.51
CA PRO A 290 -19.51 0.97 -10.09
C PRO A 290 -18.44 0.28 -9.24
N TYR A 291 -18.10 -0.97 -9.57
CA TYR A 291 -17.04 -1.73 -8.88
C TYR A 291 -15.66 -1.10 -9.10
N ALA A 292 -15.37 -0.65 -10.33
CA ALA A 292 -14.12 0.00 -10.66
C ALA A 292 -13.97 1.32 -9.88
N GLU A 293 -15.04 2.12 -9.81
CA GLU A 293 -14.99 3.38 -9.06
C GLU A 293 -14.78 3.12 -7.57
N ARG A 294 -15.50 2.16 -6.97
CA ARG A 294 -15.34 1.76 -5.56
C ARG A 294 -13.95 1.24 -5.27
N LEU A 295 -13.41 0.38 -6.13
CA LEU A 295 -12.06 -0.14 -6.01
C LEU A 295 -11.05 1.00 -5.97
N VAL A 296 -11.02 1.85 -7.00
CA VAL A 296 -10.02 2.93 -7.08
C VAL A 296 -10.23 3.95 -5.96
N ALA A 297 -11.48 4.29 -5.63
CA ALA A 297 -11.78 5.24 -4.57
C ALA A 297 -11.28 4.74 -3.21
N THR A 298 -11.37 3.43 -2.96
CA THR A 298 -10.90 2.76 -1.74
C THR A 298 -9.37 2.66 -1.73
N LEU A 299 -8.74 2.24 -2.83
CA LEU A 299 -7.27 2.20 -2.97
C LEU A 299 -6.64 3.59 -2.79
N ALA A 300 -7.33 4.64 -3.27
CA ALA A 300 -6.89 6.03 -3.15
C ALA A 300 -7.20 6.67 -1.79
N GLU A 301 -7.97 5.99 -0.92
CA GLU A 301 -8.59 6.58 0.29
C GLU A 301 -9.24 7.93 -0.01
N SER A 302 -9.92 8.00 -1.16
CA SER A 302 -10.31 9.26 -1.79
C SER A 302 -11.45 9.96 -1.08
N LEU A 303 -12.14 9.32 -0.13
CA LEU A 303 -13.23 9.96 0.61
C LEU A 303 -12.71 11.13 1.46
N VAL A 304 -13.52 12.18 1.59
CA VAL A 304 -13.22 13.32 2.48
C VAL A 304 -13.16 12.91 3.96
N ALA A 305 -13.83 11.81 4.32
CA ALA A 305 -13.74 11.21 5.65
C ALA A 305 -12.44 10.42 5.89
N GLN A 306 -11.67 10.18 4.82
CA GLN A 306 -10.34 9.60 4.84
C GLN A 306 -9.34 10.66 4.36
N ASN A 307 -8.69 10.50 3.21
CA ASN A 307 -7.50 11.29 2.83
C ASN A 307 -7.64 12.02 1.48
N GLY A 308 -8.86 12.12 0.92
CA GLY A 308 -9.10 12.69 -0.43
C GLY A 308 -10.28 13.65 -0.56
N PHE A 309 -10.80 13.79 -1.77
CA PHE A 309 -11.80 14.80 -2.17
C PHE A 309 -13.24 14.28 -2.42
N ASN A 310 -13.46 12.97 -2.43
CA ASN A 310 -14.76 12.36 -2.70
C ASN A 310 -15.73 12.63 -1.54
N ALA A 311 -16.77 13.40 -1.82
CA ALA A 311 -17.79 13.84 -0.86
C ALA A 311 -19.05 12.96 -0.85
N ARG A 312 -19.00 11.82 -1.55
CA ARG A 312 -20.10 10.86 -1.72
C ARG A 312 -19.50 9.47 -1.86
N GLU A 313 -20.33 8.46 -1.59
CA GLU A 313 -19.97 7.06 -1.86
C GLU A 313 -19.64 6.86 -3.34
N ALA A 314 -18.65 6.02 -3.61
CA ALA A 314 -18.29 5.62 -4.96
C ALA A 314 -19.24 4.56 -5.53
N GLY A 315 -19.29 4.48 -6.84
CA GLY A 315 -20.09 3.51 -7.57
C GLY A 315 -21.45 4.06 -7.95
N GLY A 316 -21.47 5.22 -8.62
CA GLY A 316 -22.68 5.85 -9.15
C GLY A 316 -23.50 4.96 -10.11
N GLN A 317 -24.53 5.55 -10.74
CA GLN A 317 -25.43 4.79 -11.61
C GLN A 317 -24.71 4.05 -12.76
N ALA A 318 -25.22 2.86 -13.08
CA ALA A 318 -24.74 2.06 -14.20
C ALA A 318 -24.84 2.85 -15.53
N CYS A 319 -23.78 2.77 -16.33
CA CYS A 319 -23.66 3.50 -17.58
C CYS A 319 -24.62 3.01 -18.67
N PRO A 320 -25.18 3.84 -19.58
CA PRO A 320 -25.71 3.39 -20.86
C PRO A 320 -24.70 2.56 -21.66
N PHE A 321 -25.20 1.52 -22.34
CA PHE A 321 -24.37 0.58 -23.07
C PHE A 321 -24.01 1.11 -24.45
N ASN A 322 -22.71 1.28 -24.72
CA ASN A 322 -22.17 1.52 -26.07
C ASN A 322 -21.31 0.32 -26.50
N PRO A 323 -21.84 -0.61 -27.32
CA PRO A 323 -21.14 -1.83 -27.70
C PRO A 323 -19.73 -1.59 -28.24
N THR A 324 -19.56 -0.62 -29.14
CA THR A 324 -18.28 -0.31 -29.79
C THR A 324 -17.24 0.17 -28.78
N ALA A 325 -17.64 1.03 -27.84
CA ALA A 325 -16.74 1.54 -26.80
C ALA A 325 -16.29 0.42 -25.85
N PHE A 326 -17.20 -0.50 -25.48
CA PHE A 326 -16.88 -1.64 -24.64
C PHE A 326 -16.00 -2.67 -25.35
N GLN A 327 -16.25 -2.98 -26.63
CA GLN A 327 -15.39 -3.88 -27.40
C GLN A 327 -13.99 -3.31 -27.59
N THR A 328 -13.88 -2.01 -27.87
CA THR A 328 -12.58 -1.33 -27.94
C THR A 328 -11.85 -1.41 -26.60
N ALA A 329 -12.54 -1.14 -25.49
CA ALA A 329 -11.95 -1.25 -24.16
C ALA A 329 -11.51 -2.68 -23.83
N LYS A 330 -12.30 -3.69 -24.23
CA LYS A 330 -11.96 -5.11 -24.09
C LYS A 330 -10.67 -5.44 -24.85
N SER A 331 -10.58 -5.06 -26.14
CA SER A 331 -9.35 -5.24 -26.92
C SER A 331 -8.15 -4.54 -26.27
N VAL A 332 -8.33 -3.33 -25.74
CA VAL A 332 -7.24 -2.61 -25.06
C VAL A 332 -6.76 -3.34 -23.81
N VAL A 333 -7.66 -3.85 -22.97
CA VAL A 333 -7.32 -4.53 -21.71
C VAL A 333 -6.70 -5.92 -21.95
N PHE A 334 -7.26 -6.70 -22.88
CA PHE A 334 -6.87 -8.09 -23.07
C PHE A 334 -5.78 -8.30 -24.14
N SER A 335 -5.62 -7.36 -25.08
CA SER A 335 -4.76 -7.59 -26.26
C SER A 335 -3.72 -6.51 -26.48
N VAL A 336 -3.99 -5.24 -26.16
CA VAL A 336 -3.07 -4.13 -26.45
C VAL A 336 -2.18 -3.82 -25.26
N LYS A 337 -2.74 -3.65 -24.06
CA LYS A 337 -1.98 -3.34 -22.85
C LYS A 337 -1.62 -4.63 -22.12
N PRO A 338 -0.34 -4.83 -21.76
CA PRO A 338 0.13 -6.09 -21.19
C PRO A 338 -0.16 -6.23 -19.69
N TYR A 339 -0.88 -5.29 -19.06
CA TYR A 339 -0.96 -5.19 -17.61
C TYR A 339 -1.66 -6.39 -16.97
N LEU A 340 -2.81 -6.78 -17.51
CA LEU A 340 -3.56 -7.94 -17.03
C LEU A 340 -2.74 -9.23 -17.17
N GLN A 341 -2.18 -9.46 -18.37
CA GLN A 341 -1.36 -10.65 -18.62
C GLN A 341 -0.16 -10.72 -17.67
N ARG A 342 0.59 -9.62 -17.51
CA ARG A 342 1.74 -9.57 -16.59
C ARG A 342 1.36 -9.87 -15.15
N HIS A 343 0.21 -9.36 -14.69
CA HIS A 343 -0.26 -9.69 -13.35
C HIS A 343 -0.67 -11.17 -13.24
N ILE A 344 -1.35 -11.73 -14.24
CA ILE A 344 -1.70 -13.17 -14.27
C ILE A 344 -0.44 -14.03 -14.22
N ASP A 345 0.55 -13.76 -15.06
CA ASP A 345 1.83 -14.49 -15.08
C ASP A 345 2.54 -14.42 -13.73
N GLY A 346 2.56 -13.22 -13.13
CA GLY A 346 3.13 -13.02 -11.80
C GLY A 346 2.40 -13.79 -10.70
N VAL A 347 1.07 -13.91 -10.78
CA VAL A 347 0.27 -14.70 -9.84
C VAL A 347 0.50 -16.20 -10.04
N ASP A 348 0.49 -16.67 -11.29
CA ASP A 348 0.74 -18.09 -11.61
C ASP A 348 2.10 -18.55 -11.10
N SER A 349 3.16 -17.75 -11.30
CA SER A 349 4.50 -18.06 -10.77
C SER A 349 4.47 -18.23 -9.25
N VAL A 350 3.86 -17.29 -8.52
CA VAL A 350 3.80 -17.33 -7.06
C VAL A 350 2.98 -18.52 -6.56
N LEU A 351 1.87 -18.86 -7.22
CA LEU A 351 1.05 -20.00 -6.84
C LEU A 351 1.76 -21.33 -7.11
N LYS A 352 2.50 -21.45 -8.22
CA LYS A 352 3.34 -22.63 -8.51
C LYS A 352 4.43 -22.81 -7.47
N ASP A 353 5.10 -21.74 -7.05
CA ASP A 353 6.14 -21.81 -6.02
C ASP A 353 5.57 -22.21 -4.66
N ARG A 354 4.38 -21.70 -4.30
CA ARG A 354 3.67 -22.13 -3.09
C ARG A 354 3.25 -23.59 -3.13
N LEU A 355 2.76 -24.06 -4.27
CA LEU A 355 2.37 -25.46 -4.44
C LEU A 355 3.58 -26.38 -4.26
N LYS A 356 4.72 -26.06 -4.87
CA LYS A 356 5.99 -26.79 -4.68
C LYS A 356 6.39 -26.82 -3.21
N PHE A 357 6.31 -25.69 -2.52
CA PHE A 357 6.61 -25.63 -1.08
C PHE A 357 5.71 -26.54 -0.26
N ILE A 358 4.39 -26.51 -0.50
CA ILE A 358 3.43 -27.38 0.21
C ILE A 358 3.72 -28.86 -0.06
N GLN A 359 4.07 -29.20 -1.31
CA GLN A 359 4.45 -30.57 -1.69
C GLN A 359 5.71 -31.03 -0.96
N GLU A 360 6.73 -30.17 -0.87
CA GLU A 360 7.95 -30.49 -0.11
C GLU A 360 7.68 -30.66 1.39
N VAL A 361 6.85 -29.79 1.99
CA VAL A 361 6.46 -29.93 3.40
C VAL A 361 5.71 -31.24 3.64
N LYS A 362 4.79 -31.63 2.74
CA LYS A 362 4.09 -32.92 2.82
C LYS A 362 5.04 -34.09 2.71
N ARG A 363 6.00 -34.04 1.77
CA ARG A 363 7.02 -35.08 1.60
C ARG A 363 7.88 -35.24 2.85
N LEU A 364 8.28 -34.13 3.47
CA LEU A 364 9.03 -34.13 4.72
C LEU A 364 8.21 -34.68 5.88
N SER A 365 6.94 -34.32 6.00
CA SER A 365 6.06 -34.86 7.03
C SER A 365 5.90 -36.37 6.90
N GLN A 366 5.78 -36.89 5.68
CA GLN A 366 5.70 -38.34 5.45
C GLN A 366 7.00 -39.02 5.84
N TYR A 367 8.15 -38.48 5.39
CA TYR A 367 9.46 -39.03 5.72
C TYR A 367 9.70 -39.10 7.23
N LEU A 368 9.32 -38.07 7.99
CA LEU A 368 9.42 -38.06 9.45
C LEU A 368 8.49 -39.10 10.09
N SER A 369 7.29 -39.29 9.56
CA SER A 369 6.37 -40.34 10.01
C SER A 369 6.95 -41.74 9.79
N ASP A 370 7.52 -41.99 8.61
CA ASP A 370 8.13 -43.28 8.27
C ASP A 370 9.35 -43.57 9.17
N LEU A 371 10.17 -42.54 9.43
CA LEU A 371 11.32 -42.65 10.33
C LEU A 371 10.90 -42.91 11.78
N GLN A 372 9.81 -42.29 12.24
CA GLN A 372 9.25 -42.55 13.56
C GLN A 372 8.77 -44.01 13.69
N GLN A 373 8.10 -44.53 12.65
CA GLN A 373 7.70 -45.93 12.60
C GLN A 373 8.91 -46.88 12.65
N GLU A 374 9.96 -46.62 11.88
CA GLU A 374 11.20 -47.43 11.88
C GLU A 374 11.88 -47.43 13.27
N ILE A 375 11.86 -46.29 13.97
CA ILE A 375 12.35 -46.16 15.33
C ILE A 375 11.53 -47.03 16.29
N ASP A 376 10.20 -46.97 16.21
CA ASP A 376 9.32 -47.69 17.13
C ASP A 376 9.38 -49.21 16.92
N GLU A 377 9.43 -49.66 15.66
CA GLU A 377 9.70 -51.06 15.31
C GLU A 377 11.07 -51.52 15.87
N THR A 378 12.11 -50.69 15.73
CA THR A 378 13.44 -51.01 16.25
C THR A 378 13.45 -51.08 17.78
N LYS A 379 12.75 -50.19 18.48
CA LYS A 379 12.58 -50.26 19.94
C LYS A 379 11.85 -51.53 20.38
N GLN A 380 10.84 -51.96 19.61
CA GLN A 380 10.11 -53.19 19.90
C GLN A 380 10.99 -54.43 19.71
N GLN A 381 11.77 -54.48 18.63
CA GLN A 381 12.75 -55.54 18.38
C GLN A 381 13.81 -55.61 19.48
N LEU A 382 14.36 -54.46 19.91
CA LEU A 382 15.32 -54.39 21.01
C LEU A 382 14.72 -54.92 22.31
N ARG A 383 13.47 -54.54 22.64
CA ARG A 383 12.76 -55.07 23.81
C ARG A 383 12.58 -56.58 23.74
N GLY A 384 12.21 -57.12 22.57
CA GLY A 384 12.11 -58.56 22.34
C GLY A 384 13.46 -59.28 22.51
N PHE A 385 14.55 -58.67 22.05
CA PHE A 385 15.90 -59.22 22.20
C PHE A 385 16.37 -59.21 23.66
N MET A 386 16.14 -58.13 24.40
CA MET A 386 16.48 -58.04 25.83
C MET A 386 15.73 -59.05 26.71
N ALA A 387 14.62 -59.60 26.21
CA ALA A 387 13.89 -60.68 26.88
C ALA A 387 14.50 -62.09 26.65
N LEU A 388 15.48 -62.25 25.75
CA LEU A 388 16.17 -63.52 25.49
C LEU A 388 17.38 -63.72 26.44
N LYS A 389 17.60 -64.98 26.88
CA LYS A 389 18.73 -65.37 27.74
C LYS A 389 20.11 -65.30 27.03
N PRO A 390 21.24 -65.27 27.76
CA PRO A 390 22.53 -64.69 27.33
C PRO A 390 23.27 -65.28 26.11
N ILE A 391 22.76 -66.32 25.45
CA ILE A 391 23.51 -67.06 24.42
C ILE A 391 23.47 -66.39 23.02
N GLY A 392 22.66 -65.36 22.80
CA GLY A 392 22.50 -64.68 21.50
C GLY A 392 23.22 -63.32 21.31
N TRP A 393 24.04 -62.88 22.27
CA TRP A 393 24.50 -61.49 22.36
C TRP A 393 25.39 -61.01 21.19
N THR A 394 26.19 -61.89 20.58
CA THR A 394 27.10 -61.50 19.48
C THR A 394 26.38 -61.15 18.19
N ALA A 395 25.34 -61.89 17.81
CA ALA A 395 24.49 -61.57 16.65
C ALA A 395 23.66 -60.30 16.90
N GLY A 396 23.19 -60.11 18.14
CA GLY A 396 22.48 -58.88 18.54
C GLY A 396 23.34 -57.63 18.48
N ILE A 397 24.60 -57.70 18.93
CA ILE A 397 25.55 -56.57 18.87
C ILE A 397 25.84 -56.18 17.41
N ALA A 398 26.06 -57.14 16.52
CA ALA A 398 26.28 -56.85 15.10
C ALA A 398 25.05 -56.21 14.42
N MET A 399 23.84 -56.68 14.76
CA MET A 399 22.60 -56.07 14.27
C MET A 399 22.42 -54.64 14.79
N LEU A 400 22.71 -54.39 16.08
CA LEU A 400 22.62 -53.06 16.68
C LEU A 400 23.66 -52.09 16.11
N GLN A 401 24.88 -52.55 15.82
CA GLN A 401 25.91 -51.74 15.17
C GLN A 401 25.54 -51.37 13.74
N SER A 402 25.02 -52.32 12.95
CA SER A 402 24.53 -52.05 11.60
C SER A 402 23.37 -51.05 11.60
N LYS A 403 22.43 -51.20 12.55
CA LYS A 403 21.32 -50.26 12.71
C LYS A 403 21.77 -48.89 13.22
N GLN A 404 22.74 -48.82 14.13
CA GLN A 404 23.33 -47.56 14.58
C GLN A 404 23.99 -46.82 13.42
N GLN A 405 24.70 -47.53 12.54
CA GLN A 405 25.32 -46.94 11.36
C GLN A 405 24.27 -46.40 10.38
N LYS A 406 23.15 -47.10 10.19
CA LYS A 406 22.01 -46.63 9.38
C LYS A 406 21.34 -45.39 9.99
N LEU A 407 21.15 -45.37 11.32
CA LEU A 407 20.61 -44.20 12.04
C LEU A 407 21.55 -43.00 11.96
N CYS A 408 22.87 -43.20 12.04
CA CYS A 408 23.85 -42.13 11.83
C CYS A 408 23.74 -41.55 10.40
N GLN A 409 23.63 -42.37 9.37
CA GLN A 409 23.43 -41.91 7.99
C GLN A 409 22.11 -41.14 7.81
N GLN A 410 21.02 -41.61 8.42
CA GLN A 410 19.74 -40.90 8.41
C GLN A 410 19.81 -39.58 9.19
N THR A 411 20.59 -39.53 10.27
CA THR A 411 20.83 -38.31 11.05
C THR A 411 21.65 -37.29 10.25
N ASP A 412 22.69 -37.73 9.54
CA ASP A 412 23.49 -36.87 8.66
C ASP A 412 22.64 -36.32 7.50
N MET A 413 21.75 -37.14 6.93
CA MET A 413 20.75 -36.67 5.99
C MET A 413 19.83 -35.61 6.62
N LEU A 414 19.28 -35.87 7.81
CA LEU A 414 18.42 -34.89 8.51
C LEU A 414 19.16 -33.58 8.83
N VAL A 415 20.46 -33.63 9.10
CA VAL A 415 21.30 -32.44 9.31
C VAL A 415 21.52 -31.68 7.99
N ASP A 416 21.86 -32.36 6.88
CA ASP A 416 21.94 -31.72 5.55
C ASP A 416 20.60 -31.09 5.14
N TRP A 417 19.50 -31.81 5.39
CA TRP A 417 18.14 -31.32 5.15
C TRP A 417 17.77 -30.15 6.04
N LYS A 418 18.18 -30.14 7.31
CA LYS A 418 18.00 -29.00 8.22
C LYS A 418 18.76 -27.77 7.71
N VAL A 419 19.98 -27.94 7.20
CA VAL A 419 20.76 -26.86 6.59
C VAL A 419 20.05 -26.31 5.35
N ARG A 420 19.52 -27.18 4.49
CA ARG A 420 18.72 -26.77 3.32
C ARG A 420 17.42 -26.07 3.72
N LEU A 421 16.70 -26.59 4.71
CA LEU A 421 15.50 -25.96 5.27
C LEU A 421 15.82 -24.62 5.91
N GLN A 422 16.94 -24.48 6.61
CA GLN A 422 17.39 -23.20 7.15
C GLN A 422 17.80 -22.21 6.06
N ALA A 423 18.33 -22.67 4.92
CA ALA A 423 18.55 -21.83 3.75
C ALA A 423 17.21 -21.38 3.13
N VAL A 424 16.22 -22.27 3.05
CA VAL A 424 14.85 -21.96 2.57
C VAL A 424 14.10 -21.05 3.54
N ILE A 425 14.22 -21.26 4.86
CA ILE A 425 13.68 -20.39 5.90
C ILE A 425 14.45 -19.07 5.94
N GLY A 426 15.75 -19.05 5.66
CA GLY A 426 16.56 -17.84 5.48
C GLY A 426 16.07 -17.03 4.29
N LEU A 427 15.77 -17.69 3.16
CA LEU A 427 15.06 -17.09 2.03
C LEU A 427 13.65 -16.62 2.44
N GLN A 428 12.92 -17.39 3.24
CA GLN A 428 11.59 -17.04 3.74
C GLN A 428 11.62 -15.85 4.72
N ASN A 429 12.65 -15.73 5.55
CA ASN A 429 12.86 -14.62 6.50
C ASN A 429 13.37 -13.37 5.79
N ALA A 430 14.14 -13.53 4.71
CA ALA A 430 14.38 -12.46 3.74
C ALA A 430 13.09 -12.06 2.96
N MET A 431 12.08 -12.94 2.95
CA MET A 431 10.75 -12.73 2.35
C MET A 431 9.65 -12.28 3.34
N LEU A 432 9.90 -12.29 4.65
CA LEU A 432 9.01 -11.78 5.69
C LEU A 432 9.48 -10.37 6.11
N PRO A 433 8.58 -9.46 6.54
CA PRO A 433 9.00 -8.16 7.03
C PRO A 433 9.86 -8.30 8.30
N PRO A 434 10.82 -7.39 8.54
CA PRO A 434 11.45 -7.30 9.86
C PRO A 434 10.38 -7.08 10.91
N SER A 435 10.47 -7.81 12.02
CA SER A 435 9.66 -7.54 13.20
C SER A 435 9.87 -6.09 13.62
N PRO A 436 8.82 -5.35 14.01
CA PRO A 436 8.99 -4.01 14.54
C PRO A 436 9.93 -4.05 15.74
N PRO A 437 10.79 -3.03 15.94
CA PRO A 437 11.65 -2.98 17.11
C PRO A 437 10.77 -3.05 18.35
N ALA A 438 11.09 -3.97 19.25
CA ALA A 438 10.40 -4.10 20.53
C ALA A 438 10.47 -2.75 21.25
N GLY A 439 9.36 -2.02 21.25
CA GLY A 439 9.22 -0.80 22.02
C GLY A 439 9.42 -1.12 23.49
N HIS A 440 10.23 -0.29 24.16
CA HIS A 440 10.36 -0.27 25.61
C HIS A 440 8.97 -0.27 26.26
N GLN A 441 8.59 -1.40 26.87
CA GLN A 441 7.46 -1.44 27.79
C GLN A 441 7.94 -0.90 29.14
N SER A 442 7.34 0.24 29.50
CA SER A 442 7.37 0.83 30.83
C SER A 442 6.84 -0.17 31.86
N ALA A 443 7.54 -0.25 32.99
CA ALA A 443 7.03 -0.84 34.22
C ALA A 443 5.78 -0.07 34.67
N ASP A 444 4.72 -0.81 35.01
CA ASP A 444 3.83 -0.58 36.15
C ASP A 444 2.46 -1.22 35.89
N SER A 445 2.28 -2.46 36.35
CA SER A 445 1.08 -2.89 37.09
C SER A 445 1.31 -4.28 37.69
N GLN A 446 1.45 -4.34 39.01
CA GLN A 446 1.34 -5.57 39.80
C GLN A 446 -0.14 -5.92 40.01
N LEU A 447 -0.48 -7.22 39.97
CA LEU A 447 -1.44 -7.95 40.82
C LEU A 447 -1.42 -9.45 40.44
N PRO A 448 -1.92 -10.40 41.27
CA PRO A 448 -1.04 -11.38 41.91
C PRO A 448 -1.19 -12.82 41.40
N SER A 449 -0.20 -13.59 41.84
CA SER A 449 0.11 -15.01 41.68
C SER A 449 -0.99 -16.03 42.04
N SER A 450 -1.21 -16.99 41.14
CA SER A 450 -1.22 -18.45 41.34
C SER A 450 -1.44 -19.09 39.94
N ALA A 451 -0.83 -20.17 39.48
CA ALA A 451 -0.17 -21.30 40.12
C ALA A 451 0.94 -21.86 39.20
N THR A 452 1.99 -22.37 39.84
CA THR A 452 2.90 -23.46 39.45
C THR A 452 3.00 -23.89 37.98
N GLU A 453 4.17 -23.70 37.38
CA GLU A 453 4.82 -24.75 36.59
C GLU A 453 6.36 -24.56 36.56
N GLY A 454 7.07 -25.68 36.65
CA GLY A 454 8.45 -25.79 37.11
C GLY A 454 9.49 -25.28 36.11
N ARG A 455 10.41 -24.47 36.63
CA ARG A 455 11.59 -23.94 35.96
C ARG A 455 12.68 -25.02 35.89
N TRP A 456 12.99 -25.50 34.69
CA TRP A 456 14.22 -26.27 34.44
C TRP A 456 15.37 -25.31 34.13
N VAL A 457 16.42 -25.35 34.95
CA VAL A 457 17.71 -24.68 34.76
C VAL A 457 18.72 -25.73 34.32
N PRO A 458 19.49 -25.55 33.23
CA PRO A 458 20.57 -26.46 32.90
C PRO A 458 21.74 -26.27 33.89
N ALA A 459 22.17 -27.37 34.49
CA ALA A 459 23.33 -27.40 35.37
C ALA A 459 24.63 -27.16 34.58
N THR A 460 25.42 -26.20 35.05
CA THR A 460 26.83 -25.99 34.72
C THR A 460 27.68 -27.16 35.21
N PRO A 461 28.60 -27.73 34.41
CA PRO A 461 29.62 -28.61 34.93
C PRO A 461 30.80 -27.79 35.49
N VAL A 462 31.15 -28.10 36.73
CA VAL A 462 32.33 -27.64 37.46
C VAL A 462 33.60 -28.20 36.80
N ALA A 463 34.62 -27.35 36.72
CA ALA A 463 35.95 -27.66 36.23
C ALA A 463 36.67 -28.74 37.06
N ALA A 464 37.27 -29.72 36.39
CA ALA A 464 38.34 -30.55 36.93
C ALA A 464 39.59 -30.38 36.06
N GLN A 465 40.69 -30.07 36.74
CA GLN A 465 41.99 -29.73 36.21
C GLN A 465 42.73 -30.94 35.62
N GLY A 466 43.55 -30.70 34.59
CA GLY A 466 44.78 -31.46 34.37
C GLY A 466 44.86 -32.25 33.06
N ARG A 467 45.28 -31.59 31.97
CA ARG A 467 46.42 -31.99 31.11
C ARG A 467 46.64 -30.94 30.01
N ARG A 468 47.91 -30.65 29.75
CA ARG A 468 48.42 -29.61 28.83
C ARG A 468 48.17 -29.94 27.33
N PRO A 469 48.25 -28.92 26.45
CA PRO A 469 47.75 -28.95 25.06
C PRO A 469 48.84 -29.29 24.03
N LEU A 470 48.43 -29.45 22.75
CA LEU A 470 49.07 -29.01 21.47
C LEU A 470 48.53 -29.87 20.28
N PRO A 471 48.61 -29.43 19.01
CA PRO A 471 48.53 -28.07 18.44
C PRO A 471 47.48 -27.91 17.33
N LEU A 472 47.28 -26.65 16.94
CA LEU A 472 46.55 -26.16 15.76
C LEU A 472 47.11 -26.73 14.44
N SER A 473 46.20 -27.00 13.49
CA SER A 473 46.51 -27.01 12.06
C SER A 473 45.53 -26.07 11.36
N SER A 474 46.06 -24.89 11.06
CA SER A 474 45.55 -23.87 10.16
C SER A 474 45.34 -24.37 8.73
N SER A 475 44.24 -23.96 8.11
CA SER A 475 44.24 -23.52 6.71
C SER A 475 43.03 -22.63 6.46
N SER A 476 43.29 -21.33 6.56
CA SER A 476 42.45 -20.26 6.05
C SER A 476 42.62 -20.19 4.53
N VAL A 477 41.53 -20.00 3.77
CA VAL A 477 41.55 -19.16 2.58
C VAL A 477 40.27 -18.31 2.59
N VAL A 478 40.43 -17.08 3.05
CA VAL A 478 39.51 -15.97 2.87
C VAL A 478 39.97 -15.26 1.59
N THR A 479 39.13 -15.23 0.56
CA THR A 479 39.39 -14.40 -0.62
C THR A 479 38.66 -13.07 -0.45
N VAL A 480 39.44 -12.03 -0.18
CA VAL A 480 39.05 -10.62 -0.22
C VAL A 480 39.10 -10.16 -1.68
N ILE A 481 38.01 -9.57 -2.18
CA ILE A 481 37.97 -8.89 -3.49
C ILE A 481 38.27 -7.40 -3.25
N PRO A 482 39.30 -6.82 -3.88
CA PRO A 482 39.62 -5.42 -3.71
C PRO A 482 38.72 -4.52 -4.56
N GLN A 483 38.31 -3.40 -3.97
CA GLN A 483 37.85 -2.21 -4.68
C GLN A 483 39.04 -1.54 -5.37
N THR A 484 38.85 -1.10 -6.61
CA THR A 484 39.68 -0.06 -7.22
C THR A 484 38.77 0.96 -7.89
N SER A 485 38.91 2.21 -7.45
CA SER A 485 38.40 3.41 -8.08
C SER A 485 39.39 3.96 -9.11
N ASP A 486 38.81 4.67 -10.08
CA ASP A 486 39.33 5.81 -10.85
C ASP A 486 40.11 5.64 -12.18
N SER A 487 39.35 5.95 -13.25
CA SER A 487 39.56 7.09 -14.17
C SER A 487 40.26 6.91 -15.52
N SER A 488 39.59 7.51 -16.53
CA SER A 488 40.07 8.03 -17.81
C SER A 488 40.36 7.04 -18.97
N SER A 489 39.50 7.06 -19.99
CA SER A 489 39.77 7.68 -21.30
C SER A 489 38.81 7.15 -22.38
N LEU A 490 38.24 8.08 -23.14
CA LEU A 490 37.42 7.86 -24.34
C LEU A 490 38.24 7.20 -25.46
N PRO A 491 37.56 6.53 -26.40
CA PRO A 491 37.59 7.13 -27.73
C PRO A 491 36.20 7.24 -28.39
N ALA A 492 36.12 8.22 -29.27
CA ALA A 492 35.04 8.48 -30.21
C ALA A 492 34.81 7.27 -31.13
N ILE A 493 33.54 7.02 -31.46
CA ILE A 493 33.17 6.27 -32.66
C ILE A 493 32.11 7.08 -33.40
N ASP A 494 32.42 7.24 -34.68
CA ASP A 494 31.79 8.04 -35.71
C ASP A 494 30.33 7.71 -36.01
N GLU A 495 29.71 8.75 -36.55
CA GLU A 495 28.56 8.76 -37.42
C GLU A 495 28.56 7.59 -38.43
N MET A 496 27.40 6.94 -38.56
CA MET A 496 27.00 6.29 -39.80
C MET A 496 25.57 6.68 -40.12
N ASP A 497 25.45 7.58 -41.09
CA ASP A 497 24.31 7.68 -42.00
C ASP A 497 24.00 6.30 -42.61
N VAL A 498 22.72 5.91 -42.59
CA VAL A 498 22.07 5.19 -43.69
C VAL A 498 20.58 5.55 -43.71
N ASP A 499 20.17 6.12 -44.85
CA ASP A 499 18.85 6.28 -45.49
C ASP A 499 17.57 5.79 -44.80
#